data_AF-A0A843JR03-F1
#
_entry.id   AF-A0A843JR03-F1
#
_cell.length_a   1.000
_cell.length_b   1.000
_cell.length_c   1.000
_cell.angle_alpha   90.00
_cell.angle_beta   90.00
_cell.angle_gamma   90.00
#
_symmetry.space_group_name_H-M   'P 1'
#
loop_
_entity.id
_entity.type
_entity.pdbx_description
1 polymer ?
#
loop_
_entity_poly.entity_id
_entity_poly.type
_entity_poly.pdbx_seq_one_letter_code
_entity_poly.pdbx_strand_id
1 'polypeptide(L)'
;GYANKEYPELIKTESYRDQLKNKDYPQLANRFLCNSFLTERDRSYKESGLQSLYAAWACDDSPEHSEMAIKCRERAYDLFQLAKSNGENILNNDLEDGVILVELLRRMKRFDEGLEKCIKEISKNSNGILKKILEYEKLLIENKDSNCHNVREIPLNKLALSFNKD
;
A
#
# COMPACT_ATOMS: atom_id res chain seq x y z
N GLY A 1 19.06 21.24 -8.93
CA GLY A 1 18.58 22.24 -7.96
C GLY A 1 17.09 22.43 -8.18
N TYR A 2 16.27 22.01 -7.22
CA TYR A 2 14.81 21.97 -7.32
C TYR A 2 14.15 23.33 -7.05
N ALA A 3 14.48 24.34 -7.86
CA ALA A 3 13.81 25.64 -7.78
C ALA A 3 12.76 25.76 -8.89
N ASN A 4 11.54 26.13 -8.48
CA ASN A 4 10.37 26.55 -9.28
C ASN A 4 9.57 25.49 -10.03
N LYS A 5 8.67 24.79 -9.33
CA LYS A 5 7.44 24.23 -9.92
C LYS A 5 6.24 24.49 -9.00
N GLU A 6 5.57 25.62 -9.21
CA GLU A 6 4.17 25.95 -8.85
C GLU A 6 3.55 25.49 -7.51
N TYR A 7 4.28 24.95 -6.53
CA TYR A 7 3.70 24.51 -5.24
C TYR A 7 2.86 25.60 -4.56
N PRO A 8 3.20 26.91 -4.68
CA PRO A 8 2.36 27.99 -4.15
C PRO A 8 0.92 28.02 -4.69
N GLU A 9 0.66 27.53 -5.91
CA GLU A 9 -0.70 27.48 -6.46
C GLU A 9 -1.45 26.23 -5.99
N LEU A 10 -0.77 25.08 -5.85
CA LEU A 10 -1.41 23.88 -5.35
C LEU A 10 -1.86 24.03 -3.89
N ILE A 11 -1.02 24.63 -3.03
CA ILE A 11 -1.39 24.83 -1.61
C ILE A 11 -2.56 25.80 -1.41
N LYS A 12 -2.90 26.58 -2.45
CA LYS A 12 -4.06 27.48 -2.45
C LYS A 12 -5.33 26.78 -2.89
N THR A 13 -5.26 25.60 -3.51
CA THR A 13 -6.46 24.89 -3.95
C THR A 13 -7.31 24.47 -2.76
N GLU A 14 -8.63 24.43 -2.98
CA GLU A 14 -9.59 23.96 -1.99
C GLU A 14 -9.29 22.52 -1.58
N SER A 15 -9.02 21.63 -2.54
CA SER A 15 -8.66 20.23 -2.28
C SER A 15 -7.47 20.05 -1.34
N TYR A 16 -6.40 20.85 -1.50
CA TYR A 16 -5.24 20.78 -0.61
C TYR A 16 -5.57 21.29 0.79
N ARG A 17 -6.26 22.43 0.89
CA ARG A 17 -6.60 23.06 2.17
C ARG A 17 -7.62 22.25 2.96
N ASP A 18 -8.55 21.62 2.27
CA ASP A 18 -9.55 20.74 2.86
C ASP A 18 -8.90 19.48 3.39
N GLN A 19 -8.03 18.83 2.61
CA GLN A 19 -7.27 17.68 3.12
C GLN A 19 -6.42 18.07 4.32
N LEU A 20 -5.69 19.19 4.27
CA LEU A 20 -4.83 19.62 5.38
C LEU A 20 -5.61 19.79 6.70
N LYS A 21 -6.88 20.16 6.62
CA LYS A 21 -7.76 20.45 7.76
C LYS A 21 -8.81 19.37 8.02
N ASN A 22 -8.77 18.26 7.27
CA ASN A 22 -9.78 17.22 7.38
C ASN A 22 -9.64 16.50 8.72
N LYS A 23 -10.69 16.58 9.55
CA LYS A 23 -10.70 16.01 10.91
C LYS A 23 -10.96 14.51 10.94
N ASP A 24 -11.38 13.92 9.81
CA ASP A 24 -11.57 12.47 9.70
C ASP A 24 -10.22 11.73 9.72
N TYR A 25 -9.13 12.45 9.46
CA TYR A 25 -7.75 11.93 9.43
C TYR A 25 -6.93 12.49 10.60
N PRO A 26 -5.94 11.73 11.11
CA PRO A 26 -4.89 12.28 11.97
C PRO A 26 -4.15 13.42 11.27
N GLN A 27 -3.66 14.39 12.05
CA GLN A 27 -2.86 15.49 11.51
C GLN A 27 -1.63 15.01 10.73
N LEU A 28 -1.01 13.92 11.17
CA LEU A 28 0.13 13.33 10.49
C LEU A 28 -0.26 12.73 9.13
N ALA A 29 -1.39 12.01 9.06
CA ALA A 29 -1.93 11.48 7.81
C ALA A 29 -2.24 12.60 6.81
N ASN A 30 -2.82 13.72 7.27
CA ASN A 30 -3.07 14.89 6.41
C ASN A 30 -1.79 15.46 5.81
N ARG A 31 -0.70 15.56 6.57
CA ARG A 31 0.59 16.05 6.05
C ARG A 31 1.13 15.14 4.96
N PHE A 32 1.05 13.83 5.15
CA PHE A 32 1.44 12.84 4.14
C PHE A 32 0.56 12.93 2.89
N LEU A 33 -0.78 13.01 3.02
CA LEU A 33 -1.69 13.16 1.87
C LEU A 33 -1.46 14.47 1.11
N CYS A 34 -1.21 15.57 1.81
CA CYS A 34 -0.81 16.83 1.19
C CYS A 34 0.49 16.67 0.38
N ASN A 35 1.48 15.93 0.90
CA ASN A 35 2.72 15.65 0.18
C ASN A 35 2.49 14.71 -1.03
N SER A 36 1.56 13.75 -0.91
CA SER A 36 1.10 12.92 -2.04
C SER A 36 0.54 13.79 -3.16
N PHE A 37 -0.29 14.80 -2.89
CA PHE A 37 -0.80 15.70 -3.93
C PHE A 37 0.31 16.51 -4.62
N LEU A 38 1.28 17.02 -3.84
CA LEU A 38 2.40 17.79 -4.39
C LEU A 38 3.24 16.96 -5.36
N THR A 39 3.57 15.72 -4.98
CA THR A 39 4.40 14.80 -5.76
C THR A 39 3.65 14.16 -6.94
N GLU A 40 2.34 13.92 -6.82
CA GLU A 40 1.50 13.47 -7.94
C GLU A 40 1.49 14.51 -9.07
N ARG A 41 1.41 15.80 -8.72
CA ARG A 41 1.41 16.88 -9.72
C ARG A 41 2.71 16.92 -10.53
N ASP A 42 3.83 16.55 -9.92
CA ASP A 42 5.11 16.39 -10.61
C ASP A 42 5.25 15.05 -11.33
N ARG A 43 4.15 14.27 -11.43
CA ARG A 43 4.08 12.90 -11.99
C ARG A 43 5.03 11.92 -11.31
N SER A 44 5.43 12.22 -10.07
CA SER A 44 6.25 11.33 -9.25
C SER A 44 5.33 10.33 -8.54
N TYR A 45 4.70 9.44 -9.32
CA TYR A 45 3.62 8.58 -8.83
C TYR A 45 4.08 7.60 -7.74
N LYS A 46 5.30 7.05 -7.86
CA LYS A 46 5.89 6.21 -6.81
C LYS A 46 5.95 6.94 -5.47
N GLU A 47 6.53 8.14 -5.47
CA GLU A 47 6.66 8.94 -4.25
C GLU A 47 5.28 9.31 -3.70
N SER A 48 4.36 9.72 -4.57
CA SER A 48 3.00 10.04 -4.18
C SER A 48 2.25 8.86 -3.55
N GLY A 49 2.45 7.65 -4.09
CA GLY A 49 1.89 6.42 -3.55
C GLY A 49 2.49 6.08 -2.18
N LEU A 50 3.80 6.23 -1.99
CA LEU A 50 4.47 6.03 -0.70
C LEU A 50 3.95 7.00 0.37
N GLN A 51 3.77 8.29 0.02
CA GLN A 51 3.18 9.27 0.93
C GLN A 51 1.75 8.87 1.32
N SER A 52 0.94 8.38 0.38
CA SER A 52 -0.41 7.88 0.69
C SER A 52 -0.37 6.63 1.59
N LEU A 53 0.61 5.74 1.39
CA LEU A 53 0.82 4.58 2.26
C LEU A 53 1.23 4.99 3.68
N TYR A 54 2.12 5.98 3.83
CA TYR A 54 2.49 6.50 5.15
C TYR A 54 1.31 7.17 5.86
N ALA A 55 0.42 7.82 5.11
CA ALA A 55 -0.84 8.30 5.67
C ALA A 55 -1.71 7.16 6.21
N ALA A 56 -1.78 6.04 5.50
CA ALA A 56 -2.52 4.86 5.98
C ALA A 56 -1.94 4.31 7.28
N TRP A 57 -0.61 4.27 7.42
CA TRP A 57 0.05 3.84 8.65
C TRP A 57 -0.19 4.80 9.81
N ALA A 58 -0.18 6.12 9.56
CA ALA A 58 -0.54 7.10 10.58
C ALA A 58 -2.01 6.96 11.03
N CYS A 59 -2.91 6.53 10.14
CA CYS A 59 -4.28 6.17 10.51
C CYS A 59 -4.38 4.87 11.32
N ASP A 60 -3.46 3.92 11.13
CA ASP A 60 -3.47 2.64 11.85
C ASP A 60 -3.15 2.78 13.35
N ASP A 61 -2.52 3.88 13.76
CA ASP A 61 -2.20 4.15 15.17
C ASP A 61 -3.44 4.30 16.06
N SER A 62 -4.63 4.52 15.47
CA SER A 62 -5.88 4.62 16.24
C SER A 62 -7.10 4.02 15.51
N PRO A 63 -7.92 3.17 16.16
CA PRO A 63 -9.04 2.47 15.52
C PRO A 63 -10.11 3.36 14.88
N GLU A 64 -10.33 4.57 15.39
CA GLU A 64 -11.32 5.53 14.87
C GLU A 64 -11.00 6.00 13.44
N HIS A 65 -9.78 5.83 12.96
CA HIS A 65 -9.35 6.21 11.61
C HIS A 65 -9.23 5.02 10.65
N SER A 66 -9.76 3.85 11.03
CA SER A 66 -9.68 2.62 10.22
C SER A 66 -10.24 2.77 8.80
N GLU A 67 -11.37 3.47 8.63
CA GLU A 67 -11.93 3.76 7.30
C GLU A 67 -11.02 4.67 6.48
N MET A 68 -10.40 5.67 7.11
CA MET A 68 -9.47 6.56 6.43
C MET A 68 -8.17 5.85 6.06
N ALA A 69 -7.71 4.88 6.86
CA ALA A 69 -6.59 4.03 6.51
C ALA A 69 -6.84 3.25 5.20
N ILE A 70 -8.08 2.76 4.99
CA ILE A 70 -8.47 2.09 3.74
C ILE A 70 -8.40 3.07 2.56
N LYS A 71 -8.99 4.28 2.69
CA LYS A 71 -8.94 5.30 1.62
C LYS A 71 -7.52 5.70 1.24
N CYS A 72 -6.64 5.83 2.23
CA CYS A 72 -5.21 6.08 2.00
C CYS A 72 -4.54 4.94 1.21
N ARG A 73 -4.89 3.68 1.49
CA ARG A 73 -4.38 2.51 0.74
C ARG A 73 -4.93 2.43 -0.67
N GLU A 74 -6.20 2.74 -0.88
CA GLU A 74 -6.81 2.79 -2.21
C GLU A 74 -6.06 3.78 -3.10
N ARG A 75 -5.85 4.99 -2.58
CA ARG A 75 -5.06 6.00 -3.26
C ARG A 75 -3.61 5.55 -3.52
N ALA A 76 -2.96 4.94 -2.54
CA ALA A 76 -1.60 4.42 -2.71
C ALA A 76 -1.54 3.36 -3.81
N TYR A 77 -2.49 2.42 -3.83
CA TYR A 77 -2.60 1.39 -4.85
C TYR A 77 -2.75 1.99 -6.24
N ASP A 78 -3.68 2.93 -6.44
CA ASP A 78 -3.90 3.58 -7.74
C ASP A 78 -2.65 4.30 -8.25
N LEU A 79 -1.95 5.03 -7.37
CA LEU A 79 -0.70 5.72 -7.69
C LEU A 79 0.43 4.74 -8.02
N PHE A 80 0.51 3.62 -7.30
CA PHE A 80 1.46 2.57 -7.62
C PHE A 80 1.17 1.91 -8.96
N GLN A 81 -0.10 1.70 -9.32
CA GLN A 81 -0.46 1.20 -10.65
C GLN A 81 -0.01 2.17 -11.75
N LEU A 82 -0.18 3.49 -11.54
CA LEU A 82 0.36 4.51 -12.45
C LEU A 82 1.89 4.47 -12.55
N ALA A 83 2.59 4.31 -11.43
CA ALA A 83 4.04 4.16 -11.40
C ALA A 83 4.50 2.91 -12.20
N LYS A 84 3.83 1.76 -12.00
CA LYS A 84 4.09 0.54 -12.77
C LYS A 84 3.84 0.74 -14.26
N SER A 85 2.76 1.43 -14.64
CA SER A 85 2.47 1.77 -16.05
C SER A 85 3.54 2.66 -16.69
N ASN A 86 4.26 3.45 -15.89
CA ASN A 86 5.41 4.24 -16.33
C ASN A 86 6.74 3.46 -16.35
N GLY A 87 6.73 2.17 -16.01
CA GLY A 87 7.93 1.34 -15.93
C GLY A 87 8.77 1.56 -14.67
N GLU A 88 8.21 2.18 -13.64
CA GLU A 88 8.88 2.35 -12.35
C GLU A 88 8.60 1.17 -11.41
N ASN A 89 9.57 0.82 -10.58
CA ASN A 89 9.34 -0.07 -9.43
C ASN A 89 8.89 0.74 -8.22
N ILE A 90 8.03 0.16 -7.39
CA ILE A 90 7.56 0.77 -6.14
C ILE A 90 8.66 0.68 -5.08
N LEU A 91 9.23 -0.52 -4.94
CA LEU A 91 10.36 -0.86 -4.08
C LEU A 91 11.60 -1.10 -4.95
N ASN A 92 12.41 -2.11 -4.64
CA ASN A 92 13.67 -2.34 -5.35
C ASN A 92 13.49 -3.09 -6.67
N ASN A 93 12.47 -3.96 -6.78
CA ASN A 93 12.24 -4.84 -7.93
C ASN A 93 10.78 -5.32 -8.00
N ASP A 94 10.41 -5.92 -9.14
CA ASP A 94 9.05 -6.44 -9.40
C ASP A 94 8.58 -7.49 -8.39
N LEU A 95 9.49 -8.28 -7.81
CA LEU A 95 9.12 -9.31 -6.84
C LEU A 95 8.69 -8.69 -5.51
N GLU A 96 9.40 -7.65 -5.05
CA GLU A 96 9.05 -6.88 -3.86
C GLU A 96 7.77 -6.05 -4.07
N ASP A 97 7.61 -5.46 -5.25
CA ASP A 97 6.38 -4.75 -5.64
C ASP A 97 5.15 -5.66 -5.56
N GLY A 98 5.30 -6.91 -5.98
CA GLY A 98 4.25 -7.92 -5.88
C GLY A 98 3.75 -8.13 -4.45
N VAL A 99 4.67 -8.17 -3.48
CA VAL A 99 4.34 -8.37 -2.06
C VAL A 99 3.53 -7.19 -1.52
N ILE A 100 4.01 -5.96 -1.70
CA ILE A 100 3.34 -4.78 -1.16
C ILE A 100 1.95 -4.58 -1.79
N LEU A 101 1.80 -4.86 -3.09
CA LEU A 101 0.50 -4.74 -3.75
C LEU A 101 -0.51 -5.79 -3.26
N VAL A 102 -0.06 -7.02 -2.97
CA VAL A 102 -0.92 -8.05 -2.36
C VAL A 102 -1.35 -7.64 -0.95
N GLU A 103 -0.41 -7.15 -0.14
CA GLU A 103 -0.70 -6.66 1.21
C GLU A 103 -1.74 -5.53 1.17
N LEU A 104 -1.59 -4.56 0.26
CA LEU A 104 -2.55 -3.47 0.09
C LEU A 104 -3.96 -3.99 -0.23
N LEU A 105 -4.09 -4.90 -1.21
CA LEU A 105 -5.38 -5.49 -1.56
C LEU A 105 -6.04 -6.17 -0.36
N ARG A 106 -5.27 -6.95 0.41
CA ARG A 106 -5.75 -7.59 1.64
C ARG A 106 -6.20 -6.56 2.67
N ARG A 107 -5.39 -5.54 2.96
CA ARG A 107 -5.70 -4.51 3.97
C ARG A 107 -6.82 -3.56 3.55
N MET A 108 -7.16 -3.52 2.26
CA MET A 108 -8.36 -2.86 1.72
C MET A 108 -9.60 -3.78 1.70
N LYS A 109 -9.48 -5.03 2.18
CA LYS A 109 -10.54 -6.06 2.14
C LYS A 109 -10.97 -6.45 0.70
N ARG A 110 -10.13 -6.19 -0.30
CA ARG A 110 -10.30 -6.64 -1.70
C ARG A 110 -9.78 -8.06 -1.84
N PHE A 111 -10.34 -8.99 -1.06
CA PHE A 111 -9.79 -10.34 -0.88
C PHE A 111 -9.74 -11.15 -2.17
N ASP A 112 -10.75 -11.07 -3.02
CA ASP A 112 -10.80 -11.84 -4.27
C ASP A 112 -9.68 -11.41 -5.24
N GLU A 113 -9.53 -10.10 -5.45
CA GLU A 113 -8.43 -9.54 -6.27
C GLU A 113 -7.06 -9.78 -5.63
N GLY A 114 -6.99 -9.67 -4.30
CA GLY A 114 -5.80 -9.98 -3.52
C GLY A 114 -5.35 -11.43 -3.72
N LEU A 115 -6.30 -12.38 -3.71
CA LEU A 115 -6.02 -13.80 -3.89
C LEU A 115 -5.52 -14.09 -5.30
N GLU A 116 -6.19 -13.56 -6.32
CA GLU A 116 -5.76 -13.69 -7.72
C GLU A 116 -4.33 -13.17 -7.90
N LYS A 117 -4.07 -11.96 -7.40
CA LYS A 117 -2.74 -11.36 -7.48
C LYS A 117 -1.70 -12.16 -6.71
N CYS A 118 -2.05 -12.63 -5.51
CA CYS A 118 -1.15 -13.43 -4.68
C CYS A 118 -0.72 -14.73 -5.37
N ILE A 119 -1.68 -15.48 -5.94
CA ILE A 119 -1.39 -16.71 -6.70
C ILE A 119 -0.44 -16.42 -7.87
N LYS A 120 -0.72 -15.33 -8.61
CA LYS A 120 0.14 -14.89 -9.72
C LYS A 120 1.55 -14.56 -9.25
N GLU A 121 1.72 -13.81 -8.16
CA GLU A 121 3.06 -13.46 -7.66
C GLU A 121 3.80 -14.68 -7.07
N ILE A 122 3.12 -15.61 -6.39
CA ILE A 122 3.74 -16.87 -5.91
C ILE A 122 4.34 -17.67 -7.07
N SER A 123 3.63 -17.75 -8.21
CA SER A 123 4.10 -18.53 -9.37
C SER A 123 5.37 -17.96 -10.04
N LYS A 124 5.58 -16.63 -9.95
CA LYS A 124 6.73 -15.96 -10.54
C LYS A 124 7.93 -15.86 -9.60
N ASN A 125 7.68 -15.94 -8.29
CA ASN A 125 8.68 -15.55 -7.31
C ASN A 125 9.65 -16.70 -6.99
N SER A 126 10.89 -16.55 -7.43
CA SER A 126 11.99 -17.48 -7.14
C SER A 126 12.69 -17.20 -5.81
N ASN A 127 12.40 -16.07 -5.16
CA ASN A 127 12.98 -15.72 -3.86
C ASN A 127 12.21 -16.44 -2.74
N GLY A 128 12.91 -17.35 -2.04
CA GLY A 128 12.31 -18.17 -1.00
C GLY A 128 11.70 -17.40 0.18
N ILE A 129 12.21 -16.20 0.52
CA ILE A 129 11.65 -15.41 1.62
C ILE A 129 10.39 -14.66 1.17
N LEU A 130 10.42 -14.05 -0.01
CA LEU A 130 9.26 -13.32 -0.55
C LEU A 130 8.12 -14.29 -0.85
N LYS A 131 8.43 -15.50 -1.33
CA LYS A 131 7.43 -16.55 -1.52
C LYS A 131 6.75 -16.95 -0.20
N LYS A 132 7.51 -17.11 0.90
CA LYS A 132 6.93 -17.39 2.23
C LYS A 132 6.05 -16.26 2.74
N ILE A 133 6.42 -15.00 2.47
CA ILE A 133 5.58 -13.84 2.79
C ILE A 133 4.27 -13.92 1.99
N LEU A 134 4.33 -14.17 0.68
CA LEU A 134 3.13 -14.31 -0.15
C LEU A 134 2.25 -15.49 0.27
N GLU A 135 2.83 -16.64 0.64
CA GLU A 135 2.06 -17.78 1.16
C GLU A 135 1.36 -17.44 2.48
N TYR A 136 1.99 -16.64 3.34
CA TYR A 136 1.35 -16.12 4.55
C TYR A 136 0.24 -15.10 4.22
N GLU A 137 0.48 -14.16 3.31
CA GLU A 137 -0.54 -13.23 2.83
C GLU A 137 -1.74 -13.97 2.23
N LYS A 138 -1.52 -15.04 1.47
CA LYS A 138 -2.60 -15.92 0.96
C LYS A 138 -3.44 -16.49 2.10
N LEU A 139 -2.80 -17.04 3.13
CA LEU A 139 -3.51 -17.57 4.31
C LEU A 139 -4.36 -16.48 4.99
N LEU A 140 -3.82 -15.26 5.14
CA LEU A 140 -4.56 -14.14 5.73
C LEU A 140 -5.74 -13.74 4.85
N ILE A 141 -5.57 -13.67 3.52
CA ILE A 141 -6.63 -13.37 2.55
C ILE A 141 -7.75 -14.42 2.63
N GLU A 142 -7.42 -15.70 2.65
CA GLU A 142 -8.39 -16.81 2.74
C GLU A 142 -9.21 -16.75 4.05
N ASN A 143 -8.60 -16.28 5.13
CA ASN A 143 -9.27 -16.05 6.40
C ASN A 143 -9.98 -14.69 6.51
N LYS A 144 -9.97 -13.89 5.42
CA LYS A 144 -10.50 -12.52 5.39
C LYS A 144 -9.89 -11.60 6.45
N ASP A 145 -8.62 -11.82 6.78
CA ASP A 145 -7.88 -11.03 7.76
C ASP A 145 -7.26 -9.78 7.13
N SER A 146 -7.78 -8.60 7.47
CA SER A 146 -7.26 -7.30 7.02
C SER A 146 -6.38 -6.58 8.04
N ASN A 147 -6.05 -7.24 9.17
CA ASN A 147 -5.26 -6.62 10.24
C ASN A 147 -3.79 -6.44 9.83
N CYS A 148 -3.08 -5.64 10.63
CA CYS A 148 -1.64 -5.48 10.50
C CYS A 148 -0.94 -6.74 11.04
N HIS A 149 0.02 -7.27 10.29
CA HIS A 149 0.84 -8.42 10.69
C HIS A 149 2.31 -8.11 10.48
N ASN A 150 3.18 -8.74 11.27
CA ASN A 150 4.61 -8.64 11.16
C ASN A 150 5.21 -9.89 10.51
N VAL A 151 6.27 -9.72 9.71
CA VAL A 151 7.03 -10.83 9.11
C VAL A 151 7.55 -11.86 10.12
N ARG A 152 7.71 -11.48 11.40
CA ARG A 152 8.06 -12.39 12.51
C ARG A 152 6.99 -13.44 12.81
N GLU A 153 5.75 -13.22 12.38
CA GLU A 153 4.64 -14.17 12.56
C GLU A 153 4.73 -15.35 11.59
N ILE A 154 5.54 -15.25 10.52
CA ILE A 154 5.66 -16.29 9.49
C ILE A 154 6.32 -17.54 10.09
N PRO A 155 5.59 -18.65 10.22
CA PRO A 155 6.14 -19.85 10.82
C PRO A 155 7.09 -20.54 9.83
N LEU A 156 8.39 -20.57 10.18
CA LEU A 156 9.44 -21.10 9.30
C LEU A 156 9.26 -22.59 8.92
N ASN A 157 8.43 -23.35 9.66
CA ASN A 157 8.27 -24.81 9.55
C ASN A 157 6.85 -25.32 9.23
N LYS A 158 5.82 -24.47 9.08
CA LYS A 158 4.40 -24.94 8.95
C LYS A 158 3.72 -24.73 7.60
N LEU A 159 4.26 -23.89 6.71
CA LEU A 159 3.60 -23.59 5.42
C LEU A 159 3.49 -24.82 4.50
N ALA A 160 4.39 -25.80 4.64
CA ALA A 160 4.38 -27.04 3.86
C ALA A 160 3.22 -28.02 4.20
N LEU A 161 2.50 -27.82 5.32
CA LEU A 161 1.46 -28.77 5.77
C LEU A 161 0.03 -28.38 5.35
N SER A 162 -0.16 -27.17 4.78
CA SER A 162 -1.50 -26.69 4.37
C SER A 162 -1.86 -26.97 2.91
N PHE A 163 -0.89 -27.38 2.08
CA PHE A 163 -1.11 -27.74 0.68
C PHE A 163 -1.33 -29.25 0.43
N ASN A 164 -1.40 -30.05 1.49
CA ASN A 164 -1.68 -31.49 1.43
C ASN A 164 -3.03 -31.82 2.10
N LYS A 165 -4.10 -31.22 1.61
CA LYS A 165 -5.46 -31.74 1.81
C LYS A 165 -6.21 -31.68 0.49
N ASP A 166 -6.20 -32.84 -0.15
CA ASP A 166 -7.07 -33.42 -1.19
C ASP A 166 -7.40 -32.60 -2.45
#